data_AF-A0A671S0Y4-F1
#
_entry.id   AF-A0A671S0Y4-F1
#
_cell.length_a   1.000
_cell.length_b   1.000
_cell.length_c   1.000
_cell.angle_alpha   90.00
_cell.angle_beta   90.00
_cell.angle_gamma   90.00
#
_symmetry.space_group_name_H-M   'P 1'
#
loop_
_entity.id
_entity.type
_entity.pdbx_description
1 polymer ?
#
loop_
_entity_poly.entity_id
_entity_poly.type
_entity_poly.pdbx_seq_one_letter_code
_entity_poly.pdbx_strand_id
1 'polypeptide(L)'
;TMAQKITEAHEHVAKAEKYLKTSFMKWKPDYDSAASEYAKAAVAFKSARQLEQAKDAYLQEAEAHTSNRSLFHAANFFVLSQDMQRLPEAVQYIEKASVMYVENGTPDTAAMALDRAGKLMEPLDLAKAAHLYQQAAGVFENEERLRQAVELIGKASRLLVRQQKFDEAAESLQKEKNMYKEIENYPTCFKKTIAQVLVHLHRGDYVAAEKCVQESYSIPGFSGSEDCVAMEQLLQGYDDQDEELVSRVCTSPLLRYMDNDYAKLAISLKVPGGGKKKPAAAGDSGAAPPEEEEDEYAGGLC
;
A
#
# COMPACT_ATOMS: atom_id res chain seq x y z
N THR A 1 27.03 0.64 -36.11
CA THR A 1 25.77 -0.01 -36.52
C THR A 1 25.30 -0.96 -35.42
N MET A 2 24.02 -1.38 -35.40
CA MET A 2 23.53 -2.33 -34.38
C MET A 2 24.37 -3.62 -34.35
N ALA A 3 24.76 -4.14 -35.53
CA ALA A 3 25.62 -5.32 -35.65
C ALA A 3 27.00 -5.13 -34.97
N GLN A 4 27.63 -3.97 -35.14
CA GLN A 4 28.91 -3.67 -34.48
C GLN A 4 28.77 -3.65 -32.95
N LYS A 5 27.66 -3.12 -32.43
CA LYS A 5 27.40 -3.09 -30.97
C LYS A 5 27.17 -4.49 -30.41
N ILE A 6 26.55 -5.39 -31.18
CA ILE A 6 26.39 -6.80 -30.79
C ILE A 6 27.77 -7.49 -30.76
N THR A 7 28.63 -7.28 -31.76
CA THR A 7 29.98 -7.85 -31.78
C THR A 7 30.80 -7.35 -30.59
N GLU A 8 30.81 -6.04 -30.34
CA GLU A 8 31.48 -5.40 -29.19
C GLU A 8 31.00 -6.00 -27.87
N ALA A 9 29.70 -6.24 -27.72
CA ALA A 9 29.15 -6.87 -26.52
C ALA A 9 29.68 -8.30 -26.30
N HIS A 10 29.72 -9.14 -27.34
CA HIS A 10 30.26 -10.50 -27.24
C HIS A 10 31.77 -10.51 -26.94
N GLU A 11 32.52 -9.53 -27.47
CA GLU A 11 33.95 -9.38 -27.13
C GLU A 11 34.14 -9.06 -25.64
N HIS A 12 33.30 -8.21 -25.07
CA HIS A 12 33.30 -7.91 -23.63
C HIS A 12 32.92 -9.13 -22.79
N VAL A 13 31.90 -9.90 -23.19
CA VAL A 13 31.55 -11.17 -22.52
C VAL A 13 32.73 -12.15 -22.53
N ALA A 14 33.39 -12.33 -23.67
CA ALA A 14 34.54 -13.23 -23.78
C ALA A 14 35.74 -12.77 -22.91
N LYS A 15 35.95 -11.45 -22.78
CA LYS A 15 36.95 -10.88 -21.87
C LYS A 15 36.58 -11.16 -20.41
N ALA A 16 35.32 -10.96 -20.03
CA ALA A 16 34.83 -11.24 -18.69
C ALA A 16 35.05 -12.71 -18.29
N GLU A 17 34.67 -13.66 -19.15
CA GLU A 17 34.89 -15.10 -18.93
C GLU A 17 36.38 -15.43 -18.78
N LYS A 18 37.26 -14.75 -19.53
CA LYS A 18 38.70 -14.92 -19.40
C LYS A 18 39.22 -14.43 -18.04
N TYR A 19 38.68 -13.33 -17.51
CA TYR A 19 39.02 -12.85 -16.17
C TYR A 19 38.55 -13.81 -15.07
N LEU A 20 37.46 -14.55 -15.29
CA LEU A 20 36.97 -15.55 -14.35
C LEU A 20 37.78 -16.86 -14.33
N LYS A 21 38.53 -17.16 -15.39
CA LYS A 21 39.37 -18.38 -15.44
C LYS A 21 40.53 -18.31 -14.44
N THR A 22 40.73 -19.41 -13.71
CA THR A 22 41.90 -19.66 -12.86
C THR A 22 42.97 -20.43 -13.62
N SER A 23 44.22 -20.32 -13.18
CA SER A 23 45.37 -21.03 -13.74
C SER A 23 46.36 -21.34 -12.61
N PHE A 24 47.39 -22.14 -12.89
CA PHE A 24 48.46 -22.45 -11.92
C PHE A 24 49.15 -21.21 -11.33
N MET A 25 49.07 -20.06 -12.00
CA MET A 25 49.59 -18.77 -11.54
C MET A 25 48.52 -17.83 -10.94
N LYS A 26 47.22 -18.14 -11.12
CA LYS A 26 46.08 -17.33 -10.66
C LYS A 26 45.04 -18.23 -10.00
N TRP A 27 45.08 -18.26 -8.67
CA TRP A 27 44.34 -19.19 -7.85
C TRP A 27 42.93 -18.69 -7.49
N LYS A 28 42.66 -17.39 -7.71
CA LYS A 28 41.36 -16.76 -7.51
C LYS A 28 40.93 -16.04 -8.80
N PRO A 29 39.67 -16.20 -9.25
CA PRO A 29 39.11 -15.41 -10.35
C PRO A 29 39.25 -13.89 -10.11
N ASP A 30 39.43 -13.13 -11.20
CA ASP A 30 39.42 -11.66 -11.13
C ASP A 30 38.00 -11.17 -11.40
N TYR A 31 37.23 -11.18 -10.32
CA TYR A 31 35.82 -10.82 -10.34
C TYR A 31 35.59 -9.33 -10.64
N ASP A 32 36.53 -8.46 -10.26
CA ASP A 32 36.40 -7.01 -10.46
C ASP A 32 36.49 -6.66 -11.95
N SER A 33 37.53 -7.17 -12.62
CA SER A 33 37.69 -6.99 -14.07
C SER A 33 36.56 -7.69 -14.85
N ALA A 34 36.13 -8.88 -14.41
CA ALA A 34 35.02 -9.58 -15.05
C ALA A 34 33.73 -8.75 -14.99
N ALA A 35 33.40 -8.19 -13.84
CA ALA A 35 32.19 -7.41 -13.66
C ALA A 35 32.20 -6.12 -14.49
N SER A 36 33.34 -5.42 -14.56
CA SER A 36 33.49 -4.22 -15.42
C SER A 36 33.26 -4.54 -16.91
N GLU A 37 33.72 -5.70 -17.37
CA GLU A 37 33.50 -6.12 -18.75
C GLU A 37 32.05 -6.55 -19.00
N TYR A 38 31.40 -7.24 -18.06
CA TYR A 38 29.96 -7.54 -18.14
C TYR A 38 29.09 -6.27 -18.18
N ALA A 39 29.44 -5.23 -17.42
CA ALA A 39 28.74 -3.94 -17.43
C ALA A 39 28.81 -3.29 -18.83
N LYS A 40 29.99 -3.29 -19.45
CA LYS A 40 30.18 -2.77 -20.83
C LYS A 40 29.39 -3.61 -21.84
N ALA A 41 29.40 -4.93 -21.70
CA ALA A 41 28.59 -5.82 -22.53
C ALA A 41 27.10 -5.50 -22.42
N ALA A 42 26.59 -5.31 -21.21
CA ALA A 42 25.19 -5.01 -20.95
C ALA A 42 24.75 -3.68 -21.59
N VAL A 43 25.56 -2.63 -21.46
CA VAL A 43 25.31 -1.34 -22.13
C VAL A 43 25.34 -1.48 -23.66
N ALA A 44 26.28 -2.24 -24.21
CA ALA A 44 26.37 -2.49 -25.65
C ALA A 44 25.15 -3.28 -26.17
N PHE A 45 24.74 -4.36 -25.50
CA PHE A 45 23.52 -5.11 -25.82
C PHE A 45 22.26 -4.23 -25.73
N LYS A 46 22.14 -3.40 -24.68
CA LYS A 46 21.04 -2.46 -24.52
C LYS A 46 20.97 -1.46 -25.69
N SER A 47 22.11 -0.88 -26.08
CA SER A 47 22.18 0.06 -27.21
C SER A 47 21.81 -0.59 -28.55
N ALA A 48 22.01 -1.90 -28.68
CA ALA A 48 21.62 -2.70 -29.84
C ALA A 48 20.18 -3.26 -29.76
N ARG A 49 19.40 -2.89 -28.73
CA ARG A 49 18.05 -3.39 -28.43
C ARG A 49 17.97 -4.91 -28.16
N GLN A 50 19.09 -5.53 -27.81
CA GLN A 50 19.14 -6.94 -27.37
C GLN A 50 18.89 -7.03 -25.87
N LEU A 51 17.64 -6.82 -25.45
CA LEU A 51 17.32 -6.64 -24.03
C LEU A 51 17.54 -7.91 -23.19
N GLU A 52 17.24 -9.11 -23.70
CA GLU A 52 17.47 -10.36 -22.95
C GLU A 52 18.96 -10.63 -22.76
N GLN A 53 19.80 -10.39 -23.78
CA GLN A 53 21.25 -10.51 -23.64
C GLN A 53 21.84 -9.45 -22.70
N ALA A 54 21.28 -8.23 -22.72
CA ALA A 54 21.66 -7.20 -21.76
C ALA A 54 21.33 -7.62 -20.32
N LYS A 55 20.20 -8.29 -20.11
CA LYS A 55 19.77 -8.81 -18.80
C LYS A 55 20.73 -9.87 -18.30
N ASP A 56 21.04 -10.86 -19.13
CA ASP A 56 22.00 -11.91 -18.77
C ASP A 56 23.37 -11.31 -18.43
N ALA A 57 23.83 -10.31 -19.20
CA ALA A 57 25.07 -9.62 -18.91
C ALA A 57 25.03 -8.86 -17.57
N TYR A 58 23.94 -8.15 -17.24
CA TYR A 58 23.78 -7.51 -15.91
C TYR A 58 23.69 -8.52 -14.76
N LEU A 59 23.10 -9.71 -14.99
CA LEU A 59 23.08 -10.78 -13.99
C LEU A 59 24.49 -11.33 -13.74
N GLN A 60 25.27 -11.55 -14.80
CA GLN A 60 26.65 -11.98 -14.69
C GLN A 60 27.55 -10.92 -14.04
N GLU A 61 27.32 -9.63 -14.34
CA GLU A 61 27.95 -8.51 -13.62
C GLU A 61 27.64 -8.57 -12.12
N ALA A 62 26.35 -8.74 -11.76
CA ALA A 62 25.92 -8.82 -10.37
C ALA A 62 26.51 -10.05 -9.63
N GLU A 63 26.58 -11.21 -10.29
CA GLU A 63 27.19 -12.44 -9.74
C GLU A 63 28.70 -12.28 -9.52
N ALA A 64 29.42 -11.69 -10.48
CA ALA A 64 30.84 -11.39 -10.35
C ALA A 64 31.09 -10.42 -9.18
N HIS A 65 30.27 -9.38 -9.07
CA HIS A 65 30.34 -8.42 -7.97
C HIS A 65 29.98 -9.00 -6.59
N THR A 66 28.98 -9.89 -6.52
CA THR A 66 28.59 -10.61 -5.29
C THR A 66 29.75 -11.49 -4.81
N SER A 67 30.43 -12.16 -5.74
CA SER A 67 31.64 -12.95 -5.46
C SER A 67 32.84 -12.11 -5.00
N ASN A 68 32.82 -10.80 -5.29
CA ASN A 68 33.85 -9.84 -4.91
C ASN A 68 33.46 -8.89 -3.76
N ARG A 69 32.27 -9.06 -3.14
CA ARG A 69 31.72 -8.16 -2.11
C ARG A 69 31.65 -6.67 -2.52
N SER A 70 31.56 -6.35 -3.81
CA SER A 70 31.52 -4.96 -4.32
C SER A 70 30.14 -4.66 -4.92
N LEU A 71 29.24 -4.08 -4.12
CA LEU A 71 27.78 -4.24 -4.27
C LEU A 71 27.04 -2.95 -4.61
N PHE A 72 27.24 -2.43 -5.83
CA PHE A 72 26.54 -1.22 -6.32
C PHE A 72 25.60 -1.45 -7.52
N HIS A 73 25.67 -2.58 -8.22
CA HIS A 73 25.14 -2.70 -9.60
C HIS A 73 23.74 -3.32 -9.77
N ALA A 74 23.07 -3.74 -8.70
CA ALA A 74 21.70 -4.28 -8.80
C ALA A 74 20.65 -3.24 -9.22
N ALA A 75 20.94 -1.95 -9.02
CA ALA A 75 20.13 -0.85 -9.57
C ALA A 75 20.09 -0.85 -11.12
N ASN A 76 21.18 -1.27 -11.80
CA ASN A 76 21.24 -1.31 -13.25
C ASN A 76 20.35 -2.41 -13.84
N PHE A 77 20.28 -3.57 -13.18
CA PHE A 77 19.39 -4.66 -13.54
C PHE A 77 17.91 -4.24 -13.44
N PHE A 78 17.55 -3.48 -12.41
CA PHE A 78 16.18 -2.97 -12.26
C PHE A 78 15.81 -1.96 -13.35
N VAL A 79 16.72 -1.03 -13.69
CA VAL A 79 16.52 -0.09 -14.80
C VAL A 79 16.31 -0.82 -16.12
N LEU A 80 17.05 -1.91 -16.39
CA LEU A 80 16.83 -2.71 -17.58
C LEU A 80 15.48 -3.45 -17.56
N SER A 81 15.08 -3.96 -16.40
CA SER A 81 13.81 -4.69 -16.28
C SER A 81 12.57 -3.79 -16.51
N GLN A 82 12.68 -2.48 -16.28
CA GLN A 82 11.68 -1.51 -16.70
C GLN A 82 11.51 -1.51 -18.23
N ASP A 83 12.62 -1.56 -18.97
CA ASP A 83 12.62 -1.55 -20.44
C ASP A 83 12.07 -2.85 -21.05
N MET A 84 12.08 -3.95 -20.29
CA MET A 84 11.62 -5.28 -20.74
C MET A 84 10.16 -5.60 -20.38
N GLN A 85 9.45 -4.73 -19.64
CA GLN A 85 8.11 -4.98 -19.10
C GLN A 85 7.99 -6.26 -18.23
N ARG A 86 9.10 -6.80 -17.71
CA ARG A 86 9.15 -7.98 -16.83
C ARG A 86 9.38 -7.58 -15.38
N LEU A 87 8.68 -6.52 -14.94
CA LEU A 87 8.83 -5.92 -13.62
C LEU A 87 8.67 -6.92 -12.46
N PRO A 88 7.69 -7.87 -12.46
CA PRO A 88 7.55 -8.83 -11.36
C PRO A 88 8.79 -9.71 -11.16
N GLU A 89 9.44 -10.15 -12.24
CA GLU A 89 10.67 -10.95 -12.18
C GLU A 89 11.85 -10.15 -11.63
N ALA A 90 11.79 -8.82 -11.71
CA ALA A 90 12.86 -7.94 -11.28
C ALA A 90 12.84 -7.63 -9.79
N VAL A 91 11.66 -7.76 -9.16
CA VAL A 91 11.47 -7.40 -7.75
C VAL A 91 12.36 -8.24 -6.83
N GLN A 92 12.50 -9.54 -7.09
CA GLN A 92 13.36 -10.42 -6.29
C GLN A 92 14.83 -9.95 -6.27
N TYR A 93 15.28 -9.29 -7.34
CA TYR A 93 16.65 -8.77 -7.43
C TYR A 93 16.79 -7.46 -6.66
N ILE A 94 15.74 -6.63 -6.63
CA ILE A 94 15.70 -5.45 -5.75
C ILE A 94 15.68 -5.85 -4.28
N GLU A 95 14.92 -6.87 -3.89
CA GLU A 95 14.90 -7.36 -2.51
C GLU A 95 16.30 -7.85 -2.09
N LYS A 96 16.96 -8.66 -2.93
CA LYS A 96 18.35 -9.07 -2.69
C LYS A 96 19.32 -7.89 -2.61
N ALA A 97 19.17 -6.92 -3.52
CA ALA A 97 19.98 -5.71 -3.54
C ALA A 97 19.82 -4.90 -2.26
N SER A 98 18.59 -4.76 -1.75
CA SER A 98 18.35 -3.97 -0.55
C SER A 98 19.04 -4.54 0.69
N VAL A 99 19.06 -5.87 0.84
CA VAL A 99 19.79 -6.54 1.93
C VAL A 99 21.28 -6.22 1.82
N MET A 100 21.83 -6.33 0.61
CA MET A 100 23.23 -6.03 0.33
C MET A 100 23.59 -4.56 0.57
N TYR A 101 22.72 -3.62 0.18
CA TYR A 101 22.93 -2.19 0.41
C TYR A 101 22.95 -1.85 1.90
N VAL A 102 22.11 -2.50 2.71
CA VAL A 102 22.12 -2.35 4.18
C VAL A 102 23.41 -2.93 4.77
N GLU A 103 23.78 -4.15 4.38
CA GLU A 103 25.03 -4.80 4.85
C GLU A 103 26.29 -3.99 4.51
N ASN A 104 26.27 -3.26 3.39
CA ASN A 104 27.36 -2.40 2.94
C ASN A 104 27.34 -0.99 3.55
N GLY A 105 26.47 -0.72 4.53
CA GLY A 105 26.38 0.59 5.18
C GLY A 105 25.78 1.70 4.31
N THR A 106 24.98 1.33 3.30
CA THR A 106 24.25 2.25 2.41
C THR A 106 22.73 2.06 2.48
N PRO A 107 22.11 2.12 3.68
CA PRO A 107 20.68 1.83 3.89
C PRO A 107 19.76 2.76 3.08
N ASP A 108 20.14 4.01 2.86
CA ASP A 108 19.40 4.97 2.04
C ASP A 108 19.17 4.46 0.61
N THR A 109 20.20 3.86 0.02
CA THR A 109 20.11 3.31 -1.33
C THR A 109 19.18 2.10 -1.37
N ALA A 110 19.20 1.28 -0.31
CA ALA A 110 18.28 0.15 -0.13
C ALA A 110 16.82 0.61 -0.09
N ALA A 111 16.51 1.57 0.79
CA ALA A 111 15.16 2.06 0.99
C ALA A 111 14.61 2.77 -0.27
N MET A 112 15.44 3.57 -0.95
CA MET A 112 15.06 4.23 -2.21
C MET A 112 14.79 3.22 -3.34
N ALA A 113 15.58 2.15 -3.43
CA ALA A 113 15.36 1.10 -4.42
C ALA A 113 14.04 0.37 -4.18
N LEU A 114 13.74 0.03 -2.92
CA LEU A 114 12.49 -0.61 -2.51
C LEU A 114 11.26 0.31 -2.73
N ASP A 115 11.33 1.60 -2.37
CA ASP A 115 10.25 2.57 -2.61
C ASP A 115 9.94 2.71 -4.11
N ARG A 116 10.99 2.81 -4.94
CA ARG A 116 10.84 2.86 -6.40
C ARG A 116 10.22 1.58 -6.95
N ALA A 117 10.64 0.41 -6.47
CA ALA A 117 10.06 -0.86 -6.86
C ALA A 117 8.58 -0.97 -6.46
N GLY A 118 8.22 -0.57 -5.24
CA GLY A 118 6.83 -0.53 -4.77
C GLY A 118 5.94 0.28 -5.70
N LYS A 119 6.39 1.47 -6.09
CA LYS A 119 5.64 2.36 -6.99
C LYS A 119 5.39 1.75 -8.37
N LEU A 120 6.35 1.03 -8.92
CA LEU A 120 6.19 0.36 -10.22
C LEU A 120 5.31 -0.89 -10.13
N MET A 121 5.23 -1.50 -8.96
CA MET A 121 4.38 -2.67 -8.71
C MET A 121 2.93 -2.30 -8.43
N GLU A 122 2.61 -1.07 -7.99
CA GLU A 122 1.21 -0.64 -7.76
C GLU A 122 0.22 -1.00 -8.89
N PRO A 123 0.49 -0.76 -10.18
CA PRO A 123 -0.44 -1.12 -11.26
C PRO A 123 -0.47 -2.63 -11.59
N LEU A 124 0.45 -3.43 -11.05
CA LEU A 124 0.62 -4.85 -11.39
C LEU A 124 0.17 -5.78 -10.25
N ASP A 125 0.60 -5.47 -9.03
CA ASP A 125 0.37 -6.25 -7.82
C ASP A 125 0.44 -5.33 -6.58
N LEU A 126 -0.73 -4.97 -6.06
CA LEU A 126 -0.87 -4.12 -4.88
C LEU A 126 -0.30 -4.77 -3.61
N ALA A 127 -0.38 -6.11 -3.48
CA ALA A 127 0.11 -6.82 -2.31
C ALA A 127 1.63 -6.77 -2.28
N LYS A 128 2.28 -7.02 -3.42
CA LYS A 128 3.74 -6.91 -3.53
C LYS A 128 4.22 -5.47 -3.35
N ALA A 129 3.49 -4.48 -3.88
CA ALA A 129 3.80 -3.07 -3.67
C ALA A 129 3.76 -2.68 -2.18
N ALA A 130 2.71 -3.09 -1.46
CA ALA A 130 2.61 -2.86 -0.02
C ALA A 130 3.77 -3.51 0.77
N HIS A 131 4.13 -4.76 0.42
CA HIS A 131 5.26 -5.46 1.03
C HIS A 131 6.59 -4.71 0.81
N LEU A 132 6.85 -4.21 -0.40
CA LEU A 132 8.06 -3.44 -0.70
C LEU A 132 8.13 -2.13 0.09
N TYR A 133 6.99 -1.44 0.28
CA TYR A 133 6.94 -0.25 1.13
C TYR A 133 7.17 -0.58 2.61
N GLN A 134 6.66 -1.70 3.11
CA GLN A 134 6.94 -2.15 4.48
C GLN A 134 8.42 -2.51 4.67
N GLN A 135 9.05 -3.17 3.70
CA GLN A 135 10.49 -3.44 3.74
C GLN A 135 11.30 -2.13 3.74
N ALA A 136 10.94 -1.18 2.88
CA ALA A 136 11.60 0.13 2.82
C ALA A 136 11.43 0.90 4.14
N ALA A 137 10.25 0.84 4.76
CA ALA A 137 9.99 1.43 6.08
C ALA A 137 10.88 0.79 7.15
N GLY A 138 11.00 -0.53 7.16
CA GLY A 138 11.87 -1.27 8.08
C GLY A 138 13.35 -0.87 7.98
N VAL A 139 13.84 -0.56 6.78
CA VAL A 139 15.20 -0.02 6.60
C VAL A 139 15.35 1.33 7.32
N PHE A 140 14.41 2.26 7.13
CA PHE A 140 14.48 3.56 7.81
C PHE A 140 14.23 3.47 9.32
N GLU A 141 13.38 2.56 9.79
CA GLU A 141 13.16 2.32 11.23
C GLU A 141 14.44 1.86 11.92
N ASN A 142 15.19 0.94 11.31
CA ASN A 142 16.46 0.45 11.85
C ASN A 142 17.53 1.55 11.96
N GLU A 143 17.44 2.58 11.11
CA GLU A 143 18.31 3.76 11.11
C GLU A 143 17.73 4.92 11.96
N GLU A 144 16.68 4.68 12.75
CA GLU A 144 15.98 5.67 13.60
C GLU A 144 15.39 6.87 12.81
N ARG A 145 15.16 6.69 11.51
CA ARG A 145 14.63 7.71 10.60
C ARG A 145 13.10 7.67 10.50
N LEU A 146 12.45 7.94 11.64
CA LEU A 146 11.00 7.77 11.81
C LEU A 146 10.14 8.53 10.80
N ARG A 147 10.56 9.75 10.37
CA ARG A 147 9.81 10.55 9.39
C ARG A 147 9.74 9.88 8.01
N GLN A 148 10.84 9.28 7.55
CA GLN A 148 10.86 8.57 6.28
C GLN A 148 10.13 7.23 6.38
N ALA A 149 10.30 6.52 7.49
CA ALA A 149 9.62 5.26 7.73
C ALA A 149 8.09 5.42 7.74
N VAL A 150 7.56 6.40 8.47
CA VAL A 150 6.10 6.60 8.59
C VAL A 150 5.46 6.98 7.25
N GLU A 151 6.16 7.71 6.38
CA GLU A 151 5.66 8.03 5.04
C GLU A 151 5.44 6.77 4.19
N LEU A 152 6.36 5.82 4.27
CA LEU A 152 6.28 4.54 3.54
C LEU A 152 5.21 3.62 4.12
N ILE A 153 5.06 3.58 5.45
CA ILE A 153 3.93 2.89 6.09
C ILE A 153 2.62 3.51 5.60
N GLY A 154 2.52 4.84 5.51
CA GLY A 154 1.34 5.51 4.96
C GLY A 154 1.02 5.10 3.52
N LYS A 155 2.02 4.87 2.66
CA LYS A 155 1.82 4.26 1.33
C LYS A 155 1.25 2.84 1.46
N ALA A 156 1.84 1.99 2.29
CA ALA A 156 1.35 0.63 2.53
C ALA A 156 -0.09 0.59 3.06
N SER A 157 -0.42 1.40 4.08
CA SER A 157 -1.77 1.51 4.66
C SER A 157 -2.84 1.82 3.61
N ARG A 158 -2.56 2.78 2.70
CA ARG A 158 -3.46 3.14 1.60
C ARG A 158 -3.67 1.98 0.62
N LEU A 159 -2.60 1.26 0.27
CA LEU A 159 -2.70 0.08 -0.60
C LEU A 159 -3.45 -1.08 0.06
N LEU A 160 -3.31 -1.27 1.38
CA LEU A 160 -4.06 -2.29 2.12
C LEU A 160 -5.56 -1.97 2.15
N VAL A 161 -5.92 -0.70 2.34
CA VAL A 161 -7.32 -0.24 2.21
C VAL A 161 -7.84 -0.47 0.80
N ARG A 162 -7.06 -0.11 -0.24
CA ARG A 162 -7.42 -0.35 -1.64
C ARG A 162 -7.68 -1.83 -1.95
N GLN A 163 -6.95 -2.72 -1.29
CA GLN A 163 -7.09 -4.18 -1.38
C GLN A 163 -8.23 -4.75 -0.50
N GLN A 164 -8.92 -3.91 0.28
CA GLN A 164 -9.91 -4.35 1.27
C GLN A 164 -9.37 -5.30 2.34
N LYS A 165 -8.05 -5.27 2.59
CA LYS A 165 -7.38 -6.01 3.66
C LYS A 165 -7.46 -5.21 4.96
N PHE A 166 -8.68 -5.07 5.49
CA PHE A 166 -8.96 -4.11 6.57
C PHE A 166 -8.30 -4.45 7.91
N ASP A 167 -8.06 -5.74 8.20
CA ASP A 167 -7.34 -6.15 9.41
C ASP A 167 -5.88 -5.66 9.35
N GLU A 168 -5.17 -5.98 8.28
CA GLU A 168 -3.79 -5.52 8.03
C GLU A 168 -3.72 -3.98 7.95
N ALA A 169 -4.72 -3.33 7.35
CA ALA A 169 -4.78 -1.87 7.27
C ALA A 169 -4.94 -1.21 8.65
N ALA A 170 -5.74 -1.79 9.55
CA ALA A 170 -5.93 -1.27 10.91
C ALA A 170 -4.62 -1.34 11.72
N GLU A 171 -3.89 -2.45 11.63
CA GLU A 171 -2.58 -2.60 12.26
C GLU A 171 -1.55 -1.60 11.70
N SER A 172 -1.50 -1.46 10.37
CA SER A 172 -0.62 -0.52 9.68
C SER A 172 -0.91 0.94 10.08
N LEU A 173 -2.19 1.33 10.15
CA LEU A 173 -2.62 2.66 10.59
C LEU A 173 -2.32 2.92 12.07
N GLN A 174 -2.45 1.92 12.93
CA GLN A 174 -2.08 2.05 14.35
C GLN A 174 -0.57 2.28 14.50
N LYS A 175 0.25 1.54 13.74
CA LYS A 175 1.70 1.78 13.68
C LYS A 175 2.01 3.21 13.21
N GLU A 176 1.35 3.65 12.14
CA GLU A 176 1.49 5.01 11.59
C GLU A 176 1.13 6.09 12.64
N LYS A 177 0.00 5.93 13.35
CA LYS A 177 -0.44 6.84 14.42
C LYS A 177 0.56 6.92 15.57
N ASN A 178 1.10 5.78 16.01
CA ASN A 178 2.09 5.72 17.08
C ASN A 178 3.38 6.46 16.69
N MET A 179 3.87 6.26 15.47
CA MET A 179 5.06 6.96 14.99
C MET A 179 4.84 8.47 14.85
N TYR A 180 3.67 8.90 14.34
CA TYR A 180 3.34 10.33 14.29
C TYR A 180 3.23 10.95 15.68
N LYS A 181 2.73 10.20 16.67
CA LYS A 181 2.68 10.64 18.07
C LYS A 181 4.09 10.80 18.65
N GLU A 182 5.00 9.87 18.35
CA GLU A 182 6.39 9.91 18.81
C GLU A 182 7.15 11.11 18.24
N ILE A 183 6.92 11.46 16.96
CA ILE A 183 7.52 12.67 16.36
C ILE A 183 6.70 13.95 16.60
N GLU A 184 5.71 13.90 17.50
CA GLU A 184 4.84 15.01 17.92
C GLU A 184 4.06 15.70 16.78
N ASN A 185 3.79 14.98 15.70
CA ASN A 185 2.94 15.45 14.61
C ASN A 185 1.46 15.14 14.91
N TYR A 186 0.93 15.83 15.92
CA TYR A 186 -0.44 15.62 16.39
C TYR A 186 -1.54 15.87 15.33
N PRO A 187 -1.47 16.92 14.49
CA PRO A 187 -2.50 17.12 13.46
C PRO A 187 -2.62 15.93 12.51
N THR A 188 -1.50 15.28 12.19
CA THR A 188 -1.52 14.09 11.33
C THR A 188 -2.09 12.88 12.08
N CYS A 189 -1.84 12.74 13.39
CA CYS A 189 -2.48 11.71 14.21
C CYS A 189 -4.02 11.79 14.15
N PHE A 190 -4.59 12.99 14.10
CA PHE A 190 -6.05 13.17 13.99
C PHE A 190 -6.57 12.57 12.68
N LYS A 191 -5.86 12.83 11.57
CA LYS A 191 -6.17 12.23 10.26
C LYS A 191 -6.04 10.71 10.28
N LYS A 192 -5.10 10.16 11.05
CA LYS A 192 -4.99 8.70 11.22
C LYS A 192 -6.16 8.13 12.02
N THR A 193 -6.66 8.83 13.05
CA THR A 193 -7.89 8.43 13.75
C THR A 193 -9.07 8.33 12.78
N ILE A 194 -9.23 9.28 11.87
CA ILE A 194 -10.28 9.23 10.84
C ILE A 194 -10.14 7.97 9.98
N ALA A 195 -8.94 7.69 9.48
CA ALA A 195 -8.69 6.50 8.68
C ALA A 195 -8.99 5.21 9.47
N GLN A 196 -8.61 5.13 10.76
CA GLN A 196 -8.89 3.99 11.61
C GLN A 196 -10.40 3.77 11.80
N VAL A 197 -11.15 4.83 12.12
CA VAL A 197 -12.62 4.76 12.27
C VAL A 197 -13.25 4.24 11.00
N LEU A 198 -12.90 4.80 9.84
CA LEU A 198 -13.43 4.35 8.55
C LEU A 198 -13.14 2.86 8.29
N VAL A 199 -11.92 2.40 8.57
CA VAL A 199 -11.53 0.99 8.41
C VAL A 199 -12.34 0.08 9.35
N HIS A 200 -12.49 0.44 10.62
CA HIS A 200 -13.24 -0.37 11.59
C HIS A 200 -14.74 -0.42 11.29
N LEU A 201 -15.34 0.69 10.86
CA LEU A 201 -16.75 0.70 10.44
C LEU A 201 -16.97 -0.18 9.20
N HIS A 202 -16.04 -0.20 8.23
CA HIS A 202 -16.10 -1.14 7.09
C HIS A 202 -15.93 -2.61 7.48
N ARG A 203 -15.25 -2.89 8.60
CA ARG A 203 -15.18 -4.24 9.21
C ARG A 203 -16.48 -4.63 9.93
N GLY A 204 -17.42 -3.70 10.08
CA GLY A 204 -18.61 -3.88 10.92
C GLY A 204 -18.31 -3.88 12.43
N ASP A 205 -17.13 -3.39 12.82
CA ASP A 205 -16.64 -3.40 14.20
C ASP A 205 -16.77 -1.99 14.81
N TYR A 206 -18.00 -1.66 15.22
CA TYR A 206 -18.30 -0.37 15.85
C TYR A 206 -17.49 -0.14 17.13
N VAL A 207 -17.34 -1.18 17.95
CA VAL A 207 -16.63 -1.10 19.24
C VAL A 207 -15.17 -0.72 19.03
N ALA A 208 -14.49 -1.31 18.04
CA ALA A 208 -13.13 -0.91 17.71
C ALA A 208 -13.06 0.51 17.13
N ALA A 209 -14.03 0.92 16.31
CA ALA A 209 -14.09 2.29 15.78
C ALA A 209 -14.24 3.33 16.90
N GLU A 210 -15.16 3.11 17.84
CA GLU A 210 -15.35 3.96 19.01
C GLU A 210 -14.08 4.02 19.87
N LYS A 211 -13.47 2.87 20.12
CA LYS A 211 -12.21 2.78 20.88
C LYS A 211 -11.09 3.62 20.26
N CYS A 212 -10.98 3.67 18.93
CA CYS A 212 -9.99 4.51 18.25
C CYS A 212 -10.17 6.00 18.57
N VAL A 213 -11.41 6.49 18.66
CA VAL A 213 -11.70 7.88 19.04
C VAL A 213 -11.38 8.10 20.51
N GLN A 214 -11.80 7.18 21.38
CA GLN A 214 -11.56 7.26 22.82
C GLN A 214 -10.07 7.33 23.17
N GLU A 215 -9.25 6.47 22.57
CA GLU A 215 -7.79 6.48 22.78
C GLU A 215 -7.15 7.80 22.29
N SER A 216 -7.72 8.39 21.24
CA SER A 216 -7.22 9.62 20.64
C SER A 216 -7.50 10.88 21.47
N TYR A 217 -8.43 10.85 22.44
CA TYR A 217 -8.61 11.96 23.41
C TYR A 217 -7.36 12.26 24.22
N SER A 218 -6.46 11.29 24.39
CA SER A 218 -5.17 11.47 25.05
C SER A 218 -4.14 12.24 24.21
N ILE A 219 -4.42 12.49 22.92
CA ILE A 219 -3.52 13.17 22.00
C ILE A 219 -3.72 14.69 22.12
N PRO A 220 -2.66 15.48 22.36
CA PRO A 220 -2.76 16.93 22.50
C PRO A 220 -3.53 17.59 21.35
N GLY A 221 -4.59 18.33 21.69
CA GLY A 221 -5.41 19.09 20.74
C GLY A 221 -6.51 18.30 20.04
N PHE A 222 -6.61 16.97 20.21
CA PHE A 222 -7.62 16.18 19.52
C PHE A 222 -9.05 16.56 19.92
N SER A 223 -9.37 16.63 21.21
CA SER A 223 -10.74 16.88 21.69
C SER A 223 -11.33 18.23 21.25
N GLY A 224 -10.49 19.21 20.91
CA GLY A 224 -10.92 20.52 20.40
C GLY A 224 -10.88 20.64 18.88
N SER A 225 -10.55 19.56 18.17
CA SER A 225 -10.38 19.57 16.71
C SER A 225 -11.68 19.27 15.97
N GLU A 226 -11.79 19.79 14.74
CA GLU A 226 -12.86 19.44 13.82
C GLU A 226 -12.86 17.93 13.49
N ASP A 227 -11.68 17.29 13.54
CA ASP A 227 -11.52 15.85 13.32
C ASP A 227 -12.28 15.03 14.38
N CYS A 228 -12.17 15.43 15.66
CA CYS A 228 -12.87 14.77 16.76
C CYS A 228 -14.38 14.92 16.62
N VAL A 229 -14.86 16.14 16.40
CA VAL A 229 -16.29 16.42 16.22
C VAL A 229 -16.87 15.62 15.05
N ALA A 230 -16.14 15.55 13.92
CA ALA A 230 -16.57 14.76 12.78
C ALA A 230 -16.64 13.26 13.09
N MET A 231 -15.69 12.71 13.86
CA MET A 231 -15.71 11.30 14.23
C MET A 231 -16.81 10.96 15.24
N GLU A 232 -17.09 11.84 16.20
CA GLU A 232 -18.22 11.68 17.13
C GLU A 232 -19.56 11.70 16.38
N GLN A 233 -19.74 12.64 15.44
CA GLN A 233 -20.92 12.70 14.58
C GLN A 233 -21.05 11.46 13.68
N LEU A 234 -19.95 10.97 13.13
CA LEU A 234 -19.94 9.77 12.30
C LEU A 234 -20.36 8.53 13.09
N LEU A 235 -19.79 8.35 14.29
CA LEU A 235 -20.14 7.23 15.18
C LEU A 235 -21.60 7.32 15.63
N GLN A 236 -22.07 8.50 16.04
CA GLN A 236 -23.47 8.72 16.42
C GLN A 236 -24.43 8.34 15.28
N GLY A 237 -24.18 8.85 14.07
CA GLY A 237 -25.02 8.53 12.92
C GLY A 237 -24.98 7.05 12.53
N TYR A 238 -23.84 6.39 12.75
CA TYR A 238 -23.72 4.95 12.50
C TYR A 238 -24.51 4.12 13.52
N ASP A 239 -24.48 4.48 14.81
CA ASP A 239 -25.21 3.81 15.89
C ASP A 239 -26.73 4.03 15.79
N ASP A 240 -27.15 5.28 15.54
CA ASP A 240 -28.56 5.68 15.36
C ASP A 240 -29.19 5.17 14.06
N GLN A 241 -28.38 4.57 13.18
CA GLN A 241 -28.75 4.19 11.83
C GLN A 241 -29.21 5.38 10.95
N ASP A 242 -28.66 6.57 11.19
CA ASP A 242 -28.93 7.79 10.44
C ASP A 242 -28.04 7.88 9.19
N GLU A 243 -28.56 7.40 8.07
CA GLU A 243 -27.89 7.44 6.76
C GLU A 243 -27.61 8.87 6.28
N GLU A 244 -28.45 9.85 6.63
CA GLU A 244 -28.26 11.23 6.21
C GLU A 244 -27.08 11.87 6.95
N LEU A 245 -27.00 11.67 8.26
CA LEU A 245 -25.89 12.17 9.08
C LEU A 245 -24.56 11.54 8.64
N VAL A 246 -24.52 10.21 8.46
CA VAL A 246 -23.31 9.51 7.99
C VAL A 246 -22.89 10.03 6.62
N SER A 247 -23.83 10.14 5.67
CA SER A 247 -23.55 10.65 4.33
C SER A 247 -23.01 12.09 4.37
N ARG A 248 -23.60 12.97 5.19
CA ARG A 248 -23.16 14.36 5.37
C ARG A 248 -21.74 14.45 5.89
N VAL A 249 -21.37 13.65 6.89
CA VAL A 249 -20.00 13.62 7.44
C VAL A 249 -19.02 13.05 6.41
N CYS A 250 -19.34 11.91 5.79
CA CYS A 250 -18.51 11.25 4.77
C CYS A 250 -18.28 12.11 3.52
N THR A 251 -19.17 13.06 3.23
CA THR A 251 -19.08 13.98 2.09
C THR A 251 -18.51 15.35 2.44
N SER A 252 -18.20 15.60 3.71
CA SER A 252 -17.61 16.85 4.20
C SER A 252 -16.23 17.12 3.58
N PRO A 253 -15.77 18.38 3.51
CA PRO A 253 -14.42 18.71 3.06
C PRO A 253 -13.34 17.96 3.83
N LEU A 254 -13.54 17.76 5.13
CA LEU A 254 -12.60 17.10 6.03
C LEU A 254 -12.30 15.66 5.60
N LEU A 255 -13.32 14.89 5.17
CA LEU A 255 -13.14 13.51 4.69
C LEU A 255 -12.83 13.46 3.18
N ARG A 256 -13.34 14.40 2.38
CA ARG A 256 -13.08 14.45 0.93
C ARG A 256 -11.62 14.78 0.58
N TYR A 257 -10.95 15.59 1.39
CA TYR A 257 -9.54 15.95 1.17
C TYR A 257 -8.55 14.96 1.79
N MET A 258 -9.02 13.87 2.40
CA MET A 258 -8.16 12.75 2.76
C MET A 258 -7.51 12.12 1.52
N ASP A 259 -6.47 11.30 1.73
CA ASP A 259 -5.92 10.48 0.66
C ASP A 259 -7.03 9.70 -0.05
N ASN A 260 -6.87 9.53 -1.37
CA ASN A 260 -7.91 9.05 -2.26
C ASN A 260 -8.55 7.72 -1.82
N ASP A 261 -7.74 6.80 -1.29
CA ASP A 261 -8.20 5.50 -0.81
C ASP A 261 -9.13 5.64 0.41
N TYR A 262 -8.83 6.54 1.35
CA TYR A 262 -9.68 6.82 2.51
C TYR A 262 -10.92 7.63 2.14
N ALA A 263 -10.81 8.60 1.22
CA ALA A 263 -11.95 9.37 0.74
C ALA A 263 -12.97 8.48 0.01
N LYS A 264 -12.51 7.52 -0.81
CA LYS A 264 -13.36 6.49 -1.42
C LYS A 264 -13.97 5.55 -0.38
N LEU A 265 -13.20 5.18 0.64
CA LEU A 265 -13.69 4.35 1.74
C LEU A 265 -14.83 5.06 2.48
N ALA A 266 -14.70 6.35 2.78
CA ALA A 266 -15.76 7.15 3.39
C ALA A 266 -17.03 7.20 2.53
N ILE A 267 -16.90 7.46 1.22
CA ILE A 267 -18.05 7.54 0.30
C ILE A 267 -18.79 6.20 0.17
N SER A 268 -18.09 5.08 0.33
CA SER A 268 -18.66 3.74 0.20
C SER A 268 -19.19 3.15 1.51
N LEU A 269 -19.10 3.89 2.62
CA LEU A 269 -19.57 3.44 3.92
C LEU A 269 -21.09 3.27 3.92
N LYS A 270 -21.56 2.16 4.49
CA LYS A 270 -22.99 1.84 4.60
C LYS A 270 -23.38 1.70 6.07
N VAL A 271 -24.56 2.21 6.39
CA VAL A 271 -25.11 2.14 7.74
C VAL A 271 -25.77 0.77 7.97
N PRO A 272 -25.51 0.09 9.11
CA PRO A 272 -26.16 -1.17 9.44
C PRO A 272 -27.68 -0.99 9.49
N GLY A 273 -28.44 -1.86 8.83
CA GLY A 273 -29.91 -1.79 8.84
C GLY A 273 -30.54 -0.86 7.79
N GLY A 274 -29.73 -0.17 6.97
CA GLY A 274 -30.17 0.71 5.85
C GLY A 274 -30.80 0.00 4.64
N GLY A 275 -31.47 -1.14 4.83
CA GLY A 275 -32.41 -1.63 3.85
C GLY A 275 -33.66 -0.74 3.95
N LYS A 276 -33.97 0.03 2.90
CA LYS A 276 -35.18 0.90 2.79
C LYS A 276 -36.33 0.33 3.62
N LYS A 277 -36.55 0.86 4.84
CA LYS A 277 -37.79 0.59 5.56
C LYS A 277 -38.90 1.11 4.68
N LYS A 278 -39.70 0.19 4.14
CA LYS A 278 -40.97 0.50 3.47
C LYS A 278 -41.71 1.43 4.43
N PRO A 279 -42.11 2.65 4.01
CA PRO A 279 -42.75 3.57 4.93
C PRO A 279 -43.94 2.85 5.55
N ALA A 280 -43.95 2.79 6.88
CA ALA A 280 -45.08 2.27 7.63
C ALA A 280 -46.30 3.03 7.09
N ALA A 281 -47.27 2.29 6.55
CA ALA A 281 -48.53 2.86 6.13
C ALA A 281 -49.04 3.68 7.31
N ALA A 282 -49.15 4.99 7.13
CA ALA A 282 -49.82 5.87 8.06
C ALA A 282 -51.21 5.24 8.29
N GLY A 283 -51.45 4.83 9.54
CA GLY A 283 -52.74 4.29 9.95
C GLY A 283 -53.80 5.33 9.63
N ASP A 284 -54.59 5.01 8.62
CA ASP A 284 -55.74 5.79 8.22
C ASP A 284 -56.70 5.85 9.40
N SER A 285 -56.90 7.06 9.90
CA SER A 285 -57.93 7.39 10.87
C SER A 285 -59.30 7.27 10.20
N GLY A 286 -59.79 6.04 10.08
CA GLY A 286 -61.14 5.74 9.60
C GLY A 286 -62.11 5.61 10.79
N ALA A 287 -62.91 6.65 11.01
CA ALA A 287 -64.05 6.61 11.92
C ALA A 287 -65.07 5.54 11.47
N ALA A 288 -65.51 4.70 12.41
CA ALA A 288 -66.58 3.72 12.19
C ALA A 288 -67.96 4.41 12.17
N PRO A 289 -68.88 4.05 11.25
CA PRO A 289 -70.29 4.41 11.35
C PRO A 289 -71.06 3.45 12.28
N PRO A 290 -72.21 3.87 12.83
CA PRO A 290 -72.91 3.15 13.90
C PRO A 290 -73.72 1.95 13.37
N GLU A 291 -73.93 1.00 14.29
CA GLU A 291 -74.71 -0.22 14.14
C GLU A 291 -76.21 0.10 13.94
N GLU A 292 -76.84 -0.51 12.94
CA GLU A 292 -78.30 -0.62 12.82
C GLU A 292 -78.70 -2.04 13.26
N GLU A 293 -79.46 -2.11 14.35
CA GLU A 293 -80.28 -3.27 14.74
C GLU A 293 -81.45 -3.42 13.74
N GLU A 294 -81.57 -4.59 13.11
CA GLU A 294 -82.84 -5.06 12.55
C GLU A 294 -83.15 -6.45 13.12
N ASP A 295 -84.00 -6.45 14.13
CA ASP A 295 -84.86 -7.57 14.49
C ASP A 295 -85.88 -7.80 13.36
N GLU A 296 -85.98 -9.00 12.78
CA GLU A 296 -87.29 -9.65 12.64
C GLU A 296 -87.19 -11.16 12.35
N TYR A 297 -87.94 -11.91 13.16
CA TYR A 297 -88.07 -13.35 13.16
C TYR A 297 -89.40 -13.74 12.49
N ALA A 298 -89.35 -14.44 11.35
CA ALA A 298 -90.40 -15.34 10.85
C ALA A 298 -89.78 -16.11 9.67
N GLY A 299 -89.72 -17.45 9.59
CA GLY A 299 -90.65 -18.46 10.03
C GLY A 299 -91.03 -19.30 8.80
N GLY A 300 -90.74 -20.61 8.82
CA GLY A 300 -91.51 -21.60 8.04
C GLY A 300 -90.92 -22.12 6.72
N LEU A 301 -90.39 -23.35 6.81
CA LEU A 301 -90.73 -24.54 6.00
C LEU A 301 -90.96 -24.36 4.48
N CYS A 302 -90.06 -24.95 3.68
CA CYS A 302 -90.22 -26.27 3.05
C CYS A 302 -88.86 -26.77 2.55
#